data_AF-A0A2A6Z801-F1
#
_entry.id   AF-A0A2A6Z801-F1
#
_cell.length_a   1.000
_cell.length_b   1.000
_cell.length_c   1.000
_cell.angle_alpha   90.00
_cell.angle_beta   90.00
_cell.angle_gamma   90.00
#
_symmetry.space_group_name_H-M   'P 1'
#
loop_
_entity.id
_entity.type
_entity.pdbx_description
1 polymer ?
#
loop_
_entity_poly.entity_id
_entity_poly.type
_entity_poly.pdbx_seq_one_letter_code
_entity_poly.pdbx_strand_id
1 'polypeptide(L)'
;MAKERPIDAVALYEQIAAEVSSMLKQPPGIIVSKIMAMVLQAPTIGSSEVKEDVPDDRFDALAAPWARKIRAAFPAAFVNMYNELILIPKANMYIMLNQVRDERDFKAAVLEDCSRNAFKGCSRKLQDEHLDGINKLLDTKFTRDDIELIYTYLGNGIQHDLCLRFVASGYDLEVLREDEKKQEVGSDGKA
;
A
#
# COMPACT_ATOMS: atom_id res chain seq x y z
N MET A 1 -7.49 46.35 -0.30
CA MET A 1 -7.99 44.96 -0.36
C MET A 1 -8.70 44.68 0.95
N ALA A 2 -10.01 44.40 0.91
CA ALA A 2 -10.78 44.13 2.11
C ALA A 2 -10.39 42.73 2.64
N LYS A 3 -10.01 42.67 3.92
CA LYS A 3 -9.62 41.43 4.60
C LYS A 3 -10.88 40.58 4.78
N GLU A 4 -10.99 39.45 4.08
CA GLU A 4 -12.07 38.49 4.30
C GLU A 4 -12.05 38.04 5.76
N ARG A 5 -13.18 38.22 6.45
CA ARG A 5 -13.34 37.81 7.84
C ARG A 5 -13.53 36.29 7.87
N PRO A 6 -12.89 35.56 8.79
CA PRO A 6 -13.12 34.12 8.92
C PRO A 6 -14.59 33.86 9.19
N ILE A 7 -15.16 32.88 8.48
CA ILE A 7 -16.55 32.47 8.61
C ILE A 7 -16.72 31.87 10.00
N ASP A 8 -17.64 32.43 10.80
CA ASP A 8 -18.02 31.88 12.09
C ASP A 8 -18.82 30.59 11.85
N ALA A 9 -18.16 29.45 12.07
CA ALA A 9 -18.73 28.13 11.85
C ALA A 9 -19.99 27.88 12.70
N VAL A 10 -20.10 28.53 13.87
CA VAL A 10 -21.27 28.42 14.74
C VAL A 10 -22.44 29.18 14.12
N ALA A 11 -22.20 30.42 13.66
CA ALA A 11 -23.24 31.20 12.99
C ALA A 11 -23.75 30.54 11.70
N LEU A 12 -22.84 29.92 10.93
CA LEU A 12 -23.21 29.17 9.72
C LEU A 12 -24.06 27.94 10.06
N TYR A 13 -23.66 27.18 11.10
CA TYR A 13 -24.42 26.00 11.55
C TYR A 13 -25.82 26.38 12.02
N GLU A 14 -25.95 27.44 12.82
CA GLU A 14 -27.25 27.93 13.31
C GLU A 14 -28.15 28.37 12.15
N GLN A 15 -27.59 29.05 11.15
CA GLN A 15 -28.33 29.48 9.97
C GLN A 15 -28.85 28.28 9.15
N ILE A 16 -27.99 27.28 8.88
CA ILE A 16 -28.38 26.06 8.14
C ILE A 16 -29.44 25.28 8.94
N ALA A 17 -29.24 25.12 10.25
CA ALA A 17 -30.17 24.40 11.11
C ALA A 17 -31.56 25.06 11.15
N ALA A 18 -31.62 26.39 11.22
CA ALA A 18 -32.86 27.14 11.17
C ALA A 18 -33.61 26.97 9.84
N GLU A 19 -32.88 26.99 8.73
CA GLU A 19 -33.44 26.88 7.39
C GLU A 19 -34.00 25.47 7.12
N VAL A 20 -33.26 24.43 7.51
CA VAL A 20 -33.71 23.03 7.43
C VAL A 20 -34.92 22.78 8.35
N SER A 21 -34.90 23.31 9.57
CA SER A 21 -36.03 23.19 10.51
C SER A 21 -37.30 23.85 9.98
N SER A 22 -37.17 25.01 9.33
CA SER A 22 -38.29 25.71 8.69
C SER A 22 -38.82 24.94 7.47
N MET A 23 -37.97 24.25 6.72
CA MET A 23 -38.41 23.44 5.57
C MET A 23 -39.21 22.22 6.00
N LEU A 24 -38.75 21.49 7.03
CA LEU A 24 -39.42 20.27 7.51
C LEU A 24 -40.82 20.49 8.08
N LYS A 25 -41.17 21.75 8.42
CA LYS A 25 -42.52 22.13 8.89
C LYS A 25 -43.52 22.37 7.74
N GLN A 26 -43.10 22.26 6.48
CA GLN A 26 -43.95 22.55 5.31
C GLN A 26 -44.59 21.28 4.74
N PRO A 27 -45.72 21.39 4.01
CA PRO A 27 -46.32 20.24 3.32
C PRO A 27 -45.33 19.56 2.37
N PRO A 28 -45.35 18.23 2.21
CA PRO A 28 -44.36 17.48 1.43
C PRO A 28 -44.16 18.00 0.00
N GLY A 29 -45.23 18.45 -0.66
CA GLY A 29 -45.15 19.02 -2.01
C GLY A 29 -44.30 20.30 -2.08
N ILE A 30 -44.34 21.16 -1.05
CA ILE A 30 -43.57 22.40 -1.00
C ILE A 30 -42.09 22.12 -0.70
N ILE A 31 -41.82 21.13 0.15
CA ILE A 31 -40.45 20.67 0.45
C ILE A 31 -39.77 20.20 -0.84
N VAL A 32 -40.43 19.33 -1.60
CA VAL A 32 -39.89 18.79 -2.87
C VAL A 32 -39.65 19.91 -3.88
N SER A 33 -40.60 20.84 -4.06
CA SER A 33 -40.42 21.97 -4.98
C SER A 33 -39.24 22.87 -4.61
N LYS A 34 -39.01 23.12 -3.32
CA LYS A 34 -37.87 23.92 -2.85
C LYS A 34 -36.55 23.20 -3.06
N ILE A 35 -36.46 21.91 -2.73
CA ILE A 35 -35.27 21.09 -2.99
C ILE A 35 -34.93 21.10 -4.49
N MET A 36 -35.93 20.91 -5.35
CA MET A 36 -35.72 20.93 -6.80
C MET A 36 -35.24 22.30 -7.30
N ALA A 37 -35.77 23.40 -6.77
CA ALA A 37 -35.30 24.74 -7.10
C ALA A 37 -33.85 24.99 -6.63
N MET A 38 -33.48 24.49 -5.44
CA MET A 38 -32.10 24.56 -4.94
C MET A 38 -31.13 23.75 -5.80
N VAL A 39 -31.53 22.54 -6.24
CA VAL A 39 -30.73 21.71 -7.14
C VAL A 39 -30.57 22.37 -8.52
N LEU A 40 -31.63 23.01 -9.04
CA LEU A 40 -31.58 23.69 -10.34
C LEU A 40 -30.77 24.99 -10.31
N GLN A 41 -30.65 25.64 -9.15
CA GLN A 41 -29.88 26.87 -8.96
C GLN A 41 -28.47 26.64 -8.40
N ALA A 42 -28.16 25.42 -7.96
CA ALA A 42 -26.82 25.06 -7.53
C ALA A 42 -25.87 25.19 -8.71
N PRO A 43 -24.74 25.91 -8.56
CA PRO A 43 -23.73 25.93 -9.61
C PRO A 43 -23.31 24.50 -9.92
N THR A 44 -23.39 24.10 -11.18
CA THR A 44 -22.81 22.84 -11.62
C THR A 44 -21.31 22.94 -11.37
N ILE A 45 -20.78 22.06 -10.52
CA ILE A 45 -19.34 21.88 -10.41
C ILE A 45 -18.89 21.32 -11.75
N GLY A 46 -18.48 22.21 -12.66
CA GLY A 46 -17.65 21.82 -13.78
C GLY A 46 -16.40 21.16 -13.21
N SER A 47 -15.91 20.10 -13.85
CA SER A 47 -14.75 19.29 -13.39
C SER A 47 -13.41 20.04 -13.26
N SER A 48 -13.44 21.36 -13.23
CA SER A 48 -12.34 22.24 -12.89
C SER A 48 -12.50 22.76 -11.46
N GLU A 49 -12.60 21.85 -10.49
CA GLU A 49 -12.21 22.23 -9.13
C GLU A 49 -10.70 22.39 -9.12
N VAL A 50 -10.26 23.51 -8.56
CA VAL A 50 -8.88 23.79 -8.22
C VAL A 50 -8.34 22.59 -7.44
N LYS A 51 -7.51 21.76 -8.08
CA LYS A 51 -6.55 20.97 -7.33
C LYS A 51 -5.67 22.00 -6.64
N GLU A 52 -5.85 22.18 -5.35
CA GLU A 52 -4.67 22.45 -4.55
C GLU A 52 -3.73 21.29 -4.87
N ASP A 53 -2.64 21.58 -5.60
CA ASP A 53 -1.50 20.67 -5.72
C ASP A 53 -0.89 20.52 -4.32
N VAL A 54 -1.62 19.87 -3.41
CA VAL A 54 -1.03 19.21 -2.27
C VAL A 54 -0.23 18.09 -2.91
N PRO A 55 1.12 18.13 -2.88
CA PRO A 55 1.91 17.05 -3.42
C PRO A 55 1.44 15.77 -2.76
N ASP A 56 1.01 14.81 -3.57
CA ASP A 56 0.71 13.47 -3.09
C ASP A 56 2.04 12.85 -2.67
N ASP A 57 2.37 13.00 -1.38
CA ASP A 57 3.61 12.54 -0.76
C ASP A 57 3.58 11.04 -0.46
N ARG A 58 2.53 10.34 -0.91
CA ARG A 58 2.44 8.88 -0.81
C ARG A 58 3.54 8.24 -1.64
N PHE A 59 4.09 7.16 -1.09
CA PHE A 59 5.12 6.38 -1.75
C PHE A 59 4.62 5.79 -3.07
N ASP A 60 5.39 5.98 -4.14
CA ASP A 60 5.13 5.40 -5.45
C ASP A 60 6.29 4.48 -5.84
N ALA A 61 6.04 3.16 -5.83
CA ALA A 61 6.99 2.14 -6.26
C ALA A 61 7.40 2.27 -7.74
N LEU A 62 6.59 2.95 -8.56
CA LEU A 62 6.79 3.15 -9.98
C LEU A 62 7.41 4.53 -10.29
N ALA A 63 7.64 5.35 -9.27
CA ALA A 63 8.44 6.56 -9.41
C ALA A 63 9.94 6.23 -9.41
N ALA A 64 10.74 7.17 -9.91
CA ALA A 64 12.19 7.09 -9.74
C ALA A 64 12.54 7.32 -8.25
N PRO A 65 13.44 6.54 -7.63
CA PRO A 65 14.41 5.62 -8.26
C PRO A 65 13.93 4.18 -8.45
N TRP A 66 12.83 3.76 -7.81
CA TRP A 66 12.36 2.37 -7.78
C TRP A 66 12.04 1.80 -9.16
N ALA A 67 11.41 2.56 -10.05
CA ALA A 67 11.19 2.13 -11.42
C ALA A 67 12.49 1.73 -12.16
N ARG A 68 13.61 2.41 -11.87
CA ARG A 68 14.91 2.03 -12.47
C ARG A 68 15.44 0.73 -11.89
N LYS A 69 15.32 0.53 -10.57
CA LYS A 69 15.72 -0.70 -9.89
C LYS A 69 14.89 -1.89 -10.36
N ILE A 70 13.56 -1.73 -10.42
CA ILE A 70 12.62 -2.74 -10.92
C ILE A 70 13.00 -3.12 -12.36
N ARG A 71 13.19 -2.15 -13.26
CA ARG A 71 13.57 -2.44 -14.65
C ARG A 71 14.94 -3.13 -14.76
N ALA A 72 15.90 -2.78 -13.90
CA ALA A 72 17.22 -3.39 -13.89
C ALA A 72 17.21 -4.83 -13.34
N ALA A 73 16.42 -5.08 -12.31
CA ALA A 73 16.26 -6.40 -11.70
C ALA A 73 15.36 -7.32 -12.52
N PHE A 74 14.28 -6.78 -13.08
CA PHE A 74 13.19 -7.48 -13.74
C PHE A 74 12.79 -6.77 -15.05
N PRO A 75 13.52 -6.99 -16.16
CA PRO A 75 13.32 -6.23 -17.40
C PRO A 75 11.97 -6.45 -18.09
N ALA A 76 11.28 -7.55 -17.77
CA ALA A 76 9.96 -7.89 -18.30
C ALA A 76 8.82 -7.53 -17.34
N ALA A 77 9.11 -6.79 -16.26
CA ALA A 77 8.12 -6.43 -15.28
C ALA A 77 7.07 -5.45 -15.83
N PHE A 78 5.83 -5.60 -15.38
CA PHE A 78 4.72 -4.70 -15.73
C PHE A 78 3.68 -4.69 -14.62
N VAL A 79 2.85 -3.65 -14.59
CA VAL A 79 1.68 -3.58 -13.71
C VAL A 79 0.44 -3.96 -14.49
N ASN A 80 -0.36 -4.88 -13.94
CA ASN A 80 -1.61 -5.31 -14.57
C ASN A 80 -2.80 -4.45 -14.08
N MET A 81 -4.00 -4.74 -14.61
CA MET A 81 -5.22 -4.00 -14.27
C MET A 81 -5.71 -4.21 -12.81
N TYR A 82 -5.19 -5.21 -12.10
CA TYR A 82 -5.49 -5.46 -10.68
C TYR A 82 -4.52 -4.73 -9.74
N ASN A 83 -3.64 -3.88 -10.30
CA ASN A 83 -2.57 -3.20 -9.57
C ASN A 83 -1.56 -4.18 -8.93
N GLU A 84 -1.32 -5.31 -9.61
CA GLU A 84 -0.25 -6.23 -9.27
C GLU A 84 0.99 -5.86 -10.09
N LEU A 85 2.12 -5.68 -9.42
CA LEU A 85 3.41 -5.56 -10.10
C LEU A 85 3.91 -6.98 -10.40
N ILE A 86 3.75 -7.41 -11.65
CA ILE A 86 4.29 -8.66 -12.16
C ILE A 86 5.78 -8.48 -12.39
N LEU A 87 6.62 -9.22 -11.67
CA LEU A 87 8.08 -9.13 -11.76
C LEU A 87 8.66 -10.13 -12.76
N ILE A 88 8.22 -11.39 -12.71
CA ILE A 88 8.61 -12.43 -13.68
C ILE A 88 7.35 -13.07 -14.29
N PRO A 89 6.92 -12.64 -15.50
CA PRO A 89 5.66 -13.07 -16.10
C PRO A 89 5.53 -14.59 -16.28
N LYS A 90 6.59 -15.25 -16.76
CA LYS A 90 6.61 -16.71 -16.98
C LYS A 90 6.45 -17.54 -15.71
N ALA A 91 6.72 -16.94 -14.54
CA ALA A 91 6.63 -17.58 -13.24
C ALA A 91 5.44 -17.08 -12.41
N ASN A 92 4.66 -16.13 -12.96
CA ASN A 92 3.63 -15.39 -12.25
C ASN A 92 4.09 -14.94 -10.86
N MET A 93 5.30 -14.40 -10.75
CA MET A 93 5.80 -13.78 -9.52
C MET A 93 5.36 -12.32 -9.51
N TYR A 94 4.64 -11.91 -8.47
CA TYR A 94 4.06 -10.58 -8.36
C TYR A 94 4.02 -10.09 -6.91
N ILE A 95 3.82 -8.79 -6.74
CA ILE A 95 3.45 -8.17 -5.47
C ILE A 95 2.17 -7.36 -5.65
N MET A 96 1.34 -7.25 -4.62
CA MET A 96 0.12 -6.43 -4.65
C MET A 96 0.42 -4.98 -4.25
N LEU A 97 0.42 -4.05 -5.22
CA LEU A 97 0.73 -2.64 -4.93
C LEU A 97 -0.33 -1.96 -4.04
N ASN A 98 -1.55 -2.49 -4.00
CA ASN A 98 -2.63 -1.97 -3.14
C ASN A 98 -2.31 -2.03 -1.64
N GLN A 99 -1.37 -2.88 -1.22
CA GLN A 99 -0.98 -3.03 0.19
C GLN A 99 0.28 -2.23 0.54
N VAL A 100 0.90 -1.56 -0.43
CA VAL A 100 2.15 -0.82 -0.27
C VAL A 100 1.83 0.64 0.03
N ARG A 101 2.10 1.10 1.26
CA ARG A 101 1.89 2.50 1.68
C ARG A 101 3.17 3.31 1.71
N ASP A 102 4.30 2.65 1.99
CA ASP A 102 5.62 3.25 2.09
C ASP A 102 6.72 2.32 1.55
N GLU A 103 7.96 2.79 1.54
CA GLU A 103 9.11 2.02 1.06
C GLU A 103 9.35 0.73 1.87
N ARG A 104 9.03 0.75 3.16
CA ARG A 104 9.21 -0.42 4.04
C ARG A 104 8.19 -1.49 3.70
N ASP A 105 6.93 -1.12 3.49
CA ASP A 105 5.87 -2.03 3.02
C ASP A 105 6.23 -2.63 1.65
N PHE A 106 6.79 -1.83 0.73
CA PHE A 106 7.26 -2.32 -0.58
C PHE A 106 8.34 -3.40 -0.43
N LYS A 107 9.35 -3.14 0.39
CA LYS A 107 10.45 -4.09 0.66
C LYS A 107 9.92 -5.36 1.33
N ALA A 108 8.98 -5.23 2.25
CA ALA A 108 8.34 -6.36 2.90
C ALA A 108 7.57 -7.23 1.90
N ALA A 109 6.72 -6.62 1.05
CA ALA A 109 5.99 -7.34 0.02
C ALA A 109 6.91 -8.11 -0.94
N VAL A 110 8.05 -7.53 -1.33
CA VAL A 110 9.07 -8.25 -2.14
C VAL A 110 9.57 -9.50 -1.42
N LEU A 111 9.84 -9.45 -0.12
CA LEU A 111 10.32 -10.62 0.63
C LEU A 111 9.20 -11.65 0.87
N GLU A 112 8.03 -11.21 1.26
CA GLU A 112 6.89 -12.07 1.62
C GLU A 112 6.36 -12.83 0.40
N ASP A 113 6.13 -12.12 -0.71
CA ASP A 113 5.49 -12.69 -1.90
C ASP A 113 6.50 -13.42 -2.81
N CYS A 114 7.76 -12.96 -2.89
CA CYS A 114 8.72 -13.46 -3.88
C CYS A 114 9.70 -14.51 -3.34
N SER A 115 9.91 -14.61 -2.02
CA SER A 115 10.88 -15.55 -1.43
C SER A 115 10.58 -17.01 -1.76
N ARG A 116 9.30 -17.37 -1.86
CA ARG A 116 8.88 -18.72 -2.28
C ARG A 116 9.44 -19.06 -3.65
N ASN A 117 9.30 -18.18 -4.63
CA ASN A 117 9.74 -18.42 -6.01
C ASN A 117 11.27 -18.52 -6.11
N ALA A 118 11.99 -17.85 -5.22
CA ALA A 118 13.45 -17.92 -5.11
C ALA A 118 13.97 -19.17 -4.40
N PHE A 119 13.11 -19.95 -3.73
CA PHE A 119 13.51 -21.15 -2.98
C PHE A 119 12.84 -22.45 -3.44
N LYS A 120 11.53 -22.40 -3.77
CA LYS A 120 10.66 -23.58 -3.93
C LYS A 120 9.70 -23.42 -5.11
N GLY A 121 9.22 -24.57 -5.62
CA GLY A 121 8.08 -24.62 -6.54
C GLY A 121 8.41 -24.38 -8.01
N CYS A 122 9.70 -24.16 -8.36
CA CYS A 122 10.16 -24.08 -9.74
C CYS A 122 11.57 -24.66 -9.90
N SER A 123 12.10 -24.67 -11.13
CA SER A 123 13.44 -25.23 -11.42
C SER A 123 14.55 -24.43 -10.77
N ARG A 124 15.68 -25.08 -10.49
CA ARG A 124 16.82 -24.46 -9.81
C ARG A 124 17.32 -23.19 -10.51
N LYS A 125 17.44 -23.24 -11.84
CA LYS A 125 17.84 -22.09 -12.66
C LYS A 125 16.87 -20.90 -12.50
N LEU A 126 15.58 -21.19 -12.42
CA LEU A 126 14.56 -20.16 -12.29
C LEU A 126 14.54 -19.60 -10.86
N GLN A 127 14.77 -20.43 -9.83
CA GLN A 127 14.97 -19.97 -8.46
C GLN A 127 16.14 -18.98 -8.36
N ASP A 128 17.28 -19.29 -9.00
CA ASP A 128 18.45 -18.41 -9.03
C ASP A 128 18.13 -17.07 -9.73
N GLU A 129 17.35 -17.09 -10.82
CA GLU A 129 16.87 -15.87 -11.51
C GLU A 129 15.99 -14.99 -10.60
N HIS A 130 15.10 -15.60 -9.81
CA HIS A 130 14.30 -14.88 -8.82
C HIS A 130 15.16 -14.27 -7.72
N LEU A 131 16.10 -15.06 -7.15
CA LEU A 131 17.01 -14.60 -6.09
C LEU A 131 17.90 -13.44 -6.57
N ASP A 132 18.45 -13.53 -7.78
CA ASP A 132 19.24 -12.46 -8.39
C ASP A 132 18.43 -11.18 -8.57
N GLY A 133 17.17 -11.31 -8.98
CA GLY A 133 16.25 -10.18 -9.10
C GLY A 133 15.94 -9.52 -7.75
N ILE A 134 15.64 -10.31 -6.71
CA ILE A 134 15.41 -9.82 -5.35
C ILE A 134 16.63 -9.07 -4.83
N ASN A 135 17.82 -9.68 -4.95
CA ASN A 135 19.08 -9.08 -4.52
C ASN A 135 19.37 -7.76 -5.24
N LYS A 136 19.15 -7.68 -6.56
CA LYS A 136 19.31 -6.43 -7.32
C LYS A 136 18.29 -5.37 -6.95
N LEU A 137 17.04 -5.74 -6.69
CA LEU A 137 15.97 -4.79 -6.37
C LEU A 137 16.18 -4.18 -4.98
N LEU A 138 16.56 -5.00 -4.00
CA LEU A 138 16.71 -4.61 -2.60
C LEU A 138 18.14 -4.19 -2.22
N ASP A 139 19.09 -4.24 -3.17
CA ASP A 139 20.52 -4.03 -2.95
C ASP A 139 21.11 -4.97 -1.87
N THR A 140 20.69 -6.24 -1.88
CA THR A 140 21.13 -7.28 -0.94
C THR A 140 22.01 -8.34 -1.60
N LYS A 141 22.52 -9.27 -0.80
CA LYS A 141 23.38 -10.39 -1.24
C LYS A 141 22.96 -11.71 -0.60
N PHE A 142 21.65 -11.94 -0.49
CA PHE A 142 21.12 -13.15 0.10
C PHE A 142 21.62 -14.37 -0.66
N THR A 143 22.10 -15.35 0.10
CA THR A 143 22.39 -16.69 -0.35
C THR A 143 21.11 -17.52 -0.43
N ARG A 144 21.25 -18.79 -0.84
CA ARG A 144 20.10 -19.70 -0.83
C ARG A 144 19.62 -20.05 0.57
N ASP A 145 20.56 -20.20 1.49
CA ASP A 145 20.24 -20.56 2.87
C ASP A 145 19.53 -19.37 3.54
N ASP A 146 19.92 -18.14 3.17
CA ASP A 146 19.23 -16.94 3.62
C ASP A 146 17.80 -16.87 3.07
N ILE A 147 17.58 -17.14 1.77
CA ILE A 147 16.24 -17.07 1.18
C ILE A 147 15.33 -18.22 1.66
N GLU A 148 15.91 -19.38 2.00
CA GLU A 148 15.21 -20.46 2.69
C GLU A 148 14.70 -20.00 4.06
N LEU A 149 15.56 -19.36 4.85
CA LEU A 149 15.20 -18.82 6.16
C LEU A 149 14.12 -17.72 6.04
N ILE A 150 14.32 -16.78 5.13
CA ILE A 150 13.35 -15.71 4.81
C ILE A 150 12.01 -16.30 4.42
N TYR A 151 11.97 -17.25 3.47
CA TYR A 151 10.72 -17.90 3.06
C TYR A 151 10.05 -18.65 4.23
N THR A 152 10.84 -19.33 5.05
CA THR A 152 10.32 -20.12 6.19
C THR A 152 9.62 -19.24 7.22
N TYR A 153 10.17 -18.05 7.53
CA TYR A 153 9.64 -17.19 8.58
C TYR A 153 8.74 -16.05 8.09
N LEU A 154 8.90 -15.61 6.84
CA LEU A 154 8.22 -14.43 6.29
C LEU A 154 7.35 -14.75 5.06
N GLY A 155 7.58 -15.88 4.39
CA GLY A 155 6.91 -16.21 3.13
C GLY A 155 5.38 -16.20 3.24
N ASN A 156 4.71 -15.67 2.21
CA ASN A 156 3.26 -15.46 2.17
C ASN A 156 2.72 -14.59 3.32
N GLY A 157 3.55 -13.74 3.93
CA GLY A 157 3.13 -12.80 4.98
C GLY A 157 2.74 -13.45 6.30
N ILE A 158 3.21 -14.67 6.60
CA ILE A 158 2.82 -15.40 7.82
C ILE A 158 3.15 -14.64 9.11
N GLN A 159 4.16 -13.77 9.09
CA GLN A 159 4.58 -12.94 10.21
C GLN A 159 4.96 -11.53 9.73
N HIS A 160 3.97 -10.77 9.27
CA HIS A 160 4.19 -9.44 8.69
C HIS A 160 4.96 -8.48 9.61
N ASP A 161 4.63 -8.44 10.90
CA ASP A 161 5.35 -7.59 11.87
C ASP A 161 6.83 -7.96 12.03
N LEU A 162 7.16 -9.26 11.92
CA LEU A 162 8.56 -9.73 11.90
C LEU A 162 9.24 -9.28 10.59
N CYS A 163 8.56 -9.37 9.46
CA CYS A 163 9.09 -8.90 8.18
C CYS A 163 9.41 -7.39 8.22
N LEU A 164 8.51 -6.57 8.77
CA LEU A 164 8.75 -5.14 8.93
C LEU A 164 9.95 -4.84 9.84
N ARG A 165 10.14 -5.62 10.93
CA ARG A 165 11.34 -5.52 11.78
C ARG A 165 12.61 -5.93 11.04
N PHE A 166 12.56 -7.01 10.26
CA PHE A 166 13.68 -7.47 9.44
C PHE A 166 14.07 -6.44 8.36
N VAL A 167 13.10 -5.80 7.71
CA VAL A 167 13.38 -4.69 6.78
C VAL A 167 13.99 -3.50 7.53
N ALA A 168 13.44 -3.14 8.69
CA ALA A 168 13.92 -2.01 9.49
C ALA A 168 15.34 -2.22 10.05
N SER A 169 15.76 -3.46 10.29
CA SER A 169 17.13 -3.80 10.71
C SER A 169 18.16 -3.74 9.58
N GLY A 170 17.73 -3.49 8.34
CA GLY A 170 18.60 -3.59 7.17
C GLY A 170 18.87 -5.03 6.74
N TYR A 171 17.89 -5.91 6.93
CA TYR A 171 17.93 -7.33 6.58
C TYR A 171 18.88 -8.18 7.44
N ASP A 172 18.99 -7.86 8.74
CA ASP A 172 19.75 -8.66 9.69
C ASP A 172 19.06 -10.00 9.97
N LEU A 173 19.68 -11.11 9.53
CA LEU A 173 19.12 -12.47 9.65
C LEU A 173 19.01 -12.94 11.10
N GLU A 174 19.75 -12.36 12.05
CA GLU A 174 19.59 -12.70 13.46
C GLU A 174 18.19 -12.37 13.97
N VAL A 175 17.51 -11.37 13.39
CA VAL A 175 16.10 -11.05 13.71
C VAL A 175 15.17 -12.24 13.46
N LEU A 176 15.46 -13.07 12.45
CA LEU A 176 14.68 -14.28 12.16
C LEU A 176 15.08 -15.44 13.08
N ARG A 177 16.39 -15.61 13.34
CA ARG A 177 16.91 -16.67 14.22
C ARG A 177 16.52 -16.51 15.68
N GLU A 178 16.31 -15.29 16.14
CA GLU A 178 15.80 -15.05 17.49
C GLU A 178 14.35 -15.50 17.65
N ASP A 179 13.52 -15.29 16.62
CA ASP A 179 12.13 -15.72 16.64
C ASP A 179 11.99 -17.24 16.48
N GLU A 180 12.89 -17.89 15.72
CA GLU A 180 13.08 -19.35 15.71
C GLU A 180 13.27 -19.91 17.13
N LYS A 181 14.28 -19.40 17.85
CA LYS A 181 14.58 -19.83 19.23
C LYS A 181 13.41 -19.61 20.19
N LYS A 182 12.64 -18.52 20.05
CA LYS A 182 11.45 -18.26 20.88
C LYS A 182 10.35 -19.28 20.62
N GLN A 183 10.16 -19.71 19.37
CA GLN A 183 9.16 -20.73 19.02
C GLN A 183 9.56 -22.12 19.54
N GLU A 184 10.85 -22.46 19.51
CA GLU A 184 11.38 -23.70 20.10
C GLU A 184 11.15 -23.76 21.62
N VAL A 185 11.51 -22.70 22.35
CA VAL A 185 11.32 -22.62 23.82
C VAL A 185 9.83 -22.64 24.21
N GLY A 186 8.94 -22.11 23.36
CA GLY A 186 7.49 -22.16 23.58
C GLY A 186 6.85 -23.53 23.33
N SER A 187 7.52 -24.41 22.58
CA SER A 187 7.08 -25.78 22.32
C SER A 187 7.45 -26.75 23.45
N ASP A 188 8.61 -26.56 24.08
CA ASP A 188 9.11 -27.43 25.17
C ASP A 188 8.36 -27.23 26.51
N GLY A 189 7.53 -26.20 26.62
CA GLY A 189 6.68 -25.93 27.79
C GLY A 189 5.29 -26.60 27.76
N LYS A 190 4.98 -27.38 26.72
CA LYS A 190 3.73 -28.16 26.60
C LYS A 190 4.05 -29.66 26.60
N ALA A 191 4.36 -30.20 27.78
CA ALA A 191 4.38 -31.63 28.04
C ALA A 191 3.46 -31.97 29.22
#